data_AF-A0A328RIU4-F1
#
_entry.id   AF-A0A328RIU4-F1
#
_cell.length_a   1.000
_cell.length_b   1.000
_cell.length_c   1.000
_cell.angle_alpha   90.00
_cell.angle_beta   90.00
_cell.angle_gamma   90.00
#
_symmetry.space_group_name_H-M   'P 1'
#
loop_
_entity.id
_entity.type
_entity.pdbx_description
1 polymer ?
#
loop_
_entity_poly.entity_id
_entity_poly.type
_entity_poly.pdbx_seq_one_letter_code
_entity_poly.pdbx_strand_id
1 'polypeptide(L)'
;MYAICNEYIDFWHKNIELSDMLFNYKQPPGLEIPTIVQEQVDHIYKIIIDILMPKLNFDTESAKTTCSVLWAGLHGICLLTMGGKMGFFSLKTANELGNSFVTGYLKGTIA
;
A
#
# COMPACT_ATOMS: atom_id res chain seq x y z
N MET A 1 -9.34 6.84 -4.04
CA MET A 1 -8.63 5.87 -3.19
C MET A 1 -8.97 4.42 -3.54
N TYR A 2 -10.24 4.03 -3.62
CA TYR A 2 -10.62 2.65 -4.00
C TYR A 2 -10.02 2.16 -5.33
N ALA A 3 -10.00 3.01 -6.36
CA ALA A 3 -9.36 2.67 -7.63
C ALA A 3 -7.86 2.35 -7.45
N ILE A 4 -7.12 3.20 -6.72
CA ILE A 4 -5.69 2.99 -6.43
C ILE A 4 -5.48 1.70 -5.61
N CYS A 5 -6.33 1.44 -4.63
CA CYS A 5 -6.31 0.21 -3.84
C CYS A 5 -6.47 -1.03 -4.73
N ASN A 6 -7.48 -1.04 -5.61
CA ASN A 6 -7.71 -2.17 -6.50
C ASN A 6 -6.59 -2.34 -7.52
N GLU A 7 -6.07 -1.25 -8.10
CA GLU A 7 -4.92 -1.32 -9.01
C GLU A 7 -3.66 -1.86 -8.34
N TYR A 8 -3.40 -1.50 -7.08
CA TYR A 8 -2.29 -2.05 -6.32
C TYR A 8 -2.46 -3.56 -6.09
N ILE A 9 -3.66 -4.00 -5.72
CA ILE A 9 -3.98 -5.43 -5.53
C ILE A 9 -3.89 -6.19 -6.85
N ASP A 10 -4.34 -5.60 -7.96
CA ASP A 10 -4.26 -6.18 -9.30
C ASP A 10 -2.81 -6.31 -9.77
N PHE A 11 -1.95 -5.33 -9.46
CA PHE A 11 -0.52 -5.41 -9.74
C PHE A 11 0.11 -6.64 -9.07
N TRP A 12 -0.22 -6.88 -7.79
CA TRP A 12 0.25 -8.05 -7.05
C TRP A 12 -0.21 -9.36 -7.67
N HIS A 13 -1.49 -9.46 -8.08
CA HIS A 13 -2.01 -10.66 -8.73
C HIS A 13 -1.32 -10.94 -10.08
N LYS A 14 -1.10 -9.89 -10.88
CA LYS A 14 -0.54 -10.02 -12.24
C LYS A 14 0.97 -10.24 -12.24
N ASN A 15 1.66 -9.87 -11.16
CA ASN A 15 3.13 -9.83 -11.11
C ASN A 15 3.64 -10.40 -9.77
N ILE A 16 3.21 -11.60 -9.39
CA ILE A 16 3.52 -12.17 -8.08
C ILE A 16 5.03 -12.39 -7.88
N GLU A 17 5.75 -12.85 -8.90
CA GLU A 17 7.20 -13.07 -8.86
C GLU A 17 7.97 -11.75 -8.76
N LEU A 18 7.51 -10.72 -9.49
CA LEU A 18 8.08 -9.38 -9.39
C LEU A 18 7.84 -8.77 -8.01
N SER A 19 6.64 -8.96 -7.47
CA SER A 19 6.29 -8.44 -6.14
C SER A 19 7.12 -9.13 -5.05
N ASP A 20 7.34 -10.45 -5.17
CA ASP A 20 8.22 -11.19 -4.28
C ASP A 20 9.66 -10.63 -4.34
N MET A 21 10.19 -10.42 -5.55
CA MET A 21 11.52 -9.82 -5.74
C MET A 21 11.62 -8.40 -5.16
N LEU A 22 10.62 -7.55 -5.37
CA LEU A 22 10.67 -6.15 -4.93
C LEU A 22 10.54 -6.00 -3.42
N PHE A 23 9.73 -6.84 -2.78
CA PHE A 23 9.31 -6.62 -1.40
C PHE A 23 9.84 -7.63 -0.39
N ASN A 24 10.16 -8.86 -0.81
CA ASN A 24 10.75 -9.87 0.06
C ASN A 24 12.29 -9.90 -0.05
N TYR A 25 12.88 -9.15 -0.98
CA TYR A 25 14.32 -8.93 -1.00
C TYR A 25 14.76 -8.06 0.18
N LYS A 26 15.54 -8.66 1.08
CA LYS A 26 16.22 -7.93 2.14
C LYS A 26 17.59 -7.50 1.64
N GLN A 27 17.75 -6.19 1.43
CA GLN A 27 19.03 -5.63 1.02
C GLN A 27 20.14 -5.99 2.03
N PRO A 28 21.31 -6.45 1.55
CA PRO A 28 22.45 -6.69 2.42
C PRO A 28 22.89 -5.41 3.13
N PRO A 29 23.39 -5.51 4.37
CA PRO A 29 23.89 -4.34 5.09
C PRO A 29 24.97 -3.60 4.29
N GLY A 30 24.87 -2.26 4.22
CA GLY A 30 25.89 -1.40 3.60
C GLY A 30 25.72 -1.17 2.09
N LEU A 31 24.70 -1.73 1.45
CA LEU A 31 24.30 -1.34 0.11
C LEU A 31 23.27 -0.20 0.17
N GLU A 32 23.45 0.82 -0.67
CA GLU A 32 22.46 1.89 -0.83
C GLU A 32 21.42 1.50 -1.87
N ILE A 33 20.15 1.90 -1.64
CA ILE A 33 19.11 1.77 -2.66
C ILE A 33 19.41 2.80 -3.76
N PRO A 34 19.41 2.42 -5.05
CA PRO A 34 19.59 3.38 -6.13
C PRO A 34 18.58 4.53 -6.04
N THR A 35 19.04 5.77 -6.17
CA THR A 35 18.20 6.98 -6.03
C THR A 35 16.99 6.95 -6.95
N ILE A 36 17.14 6.43 -8.16
CA ILE A 36 16.05 6.28 -9.13
C ILE A 36 14.87 5.44 -8.61
N VAL A 37 15.14 4.41 -7.79
CA VAL A 37 14.09 3.57 -7.21
C VAL A 37 13.34 4.35 -6.13
N GLN A 38 14.07 5.12 -5.31
CA GLN A 38 13.46 5.97 -4.30
C GLN A 38 12.60 7.07 -4.94
N GLU A 39 13.09 7.72 -6.00
CA GLU A 39 12.34 8.75 -6.74
C GLU A 39 11.02 8.23 -7.32
N GLN A 40 11.00 6.98 -7.81
CA GLN A 40 9.78 6.34 -8.31
C GLN A 40 8.77 6.08 -7.19
N VAL A 41 9.23 5.62 -6.02
CA VAL A 41 8.37 5.42 -4.85
C VAL A 41 7.82 6.77 -4.35
N ASP A 42 8.68 7.78 -4.28
CA ASP A 42 8.31 9.13 -3.85
C ASP A 42 7.24 9.74 -4.76
N HIS A 43 7.30 9.48 -6.07
CA HIS A 43 6.28 9.92 -7.02
C HIS A 43 4.90 9.31 -6.71
N ILE A 44 4.86 8.00 -6.41
CA ILE A 44 3.61 7.32 -6.05
C ILE A 44 3.06 7.88 -4.73
N TYR A 45 3.93 8.06 -3.73
CA TYR A 45 3.57 8.67 -2.45
C TYR A 45 2.99 10.07 -2.64
N LYS A 46 3.61 10.89 -3.49
CA LYS A 46 3.14 12.24 -3.80
C LYS A 46 1.72 12.23 -4.36
N ILE A 47 1.41 11.34 -5.30
CA ILE A 47 0.05 11.22 -5.87
C ILE A 47 -0.99 10.94 -4.77
N ILE A 48 -0.68 10.01 -3.86
CA ILE A 48 -1.59 9.63 -2.77
C ILE A 48 -1.76 10.79 -1.78
N ILE A 49 -0.67 11.46 -1.41
CA ILE A 49 -0.69 12.63 -0.53
C ILE A 49 -1.52 13.75 -1.15
N ASP A 50 -1.29 14.09 -2.42
CA ASP A 50 -2.02 15.17 -3.10
C ASP A 50 -3.54 14.88 -3.15
N ILE A 51 -3.95 13.61 -3.22
CA ILE A 51 -5.37 13.19 -3.11
C ILE A 51 -5.92 13.33 -1.68
N LEU A 52 -5.09 13.07 -0.68
CA LEU A 52 -5.47 13.10 0.74
C LEU A 52 -5.54 14.52 1.29
N MET A 53 -4.70 15.44 0.81
CA MET A 53 -4.56 16.81 1.33
C MET A 53 -5.90 17.55 1.48
N PRO A 54 -6.80 17.60 0.48
CA PRO A 54 -8.08 18.30 0.63
C PRO A 54 -9.02 17.65 1.66
N LYS A 55 -8.83 16.36 1.95
CA LYS A 55 -9.65 15.59 2.90
C LYS A 55 -9.14 15.70 4.33
N LEU A 56 -7.90 16.15 4.51
CA LEU A 56 -7.25 16.26 5.82
C LEU A 56 -6.97 17.73 6.16
N ASN A 57 -7.80 18.66 5.67
CA ASN A 57 -7.66 20.10 5.89
C ASN A 57 -6.26 20.63 5.56
N PHE A 58 -5.61 20.07 4.55
CA PHE A 58 -4.24 20.39 4.13
C PHE A 58 -3.17 20.18 5.22
N ASP A 59 -3.45 19.34 6.22
CA ASP A 59 -2.43 18.88 7.15
C ASP A 59 -1.49 17.86 6.47
N THR A 60 -0.27 18.32 6.22
CA THR A 60 0.76 17.56 5.52
C THR A 60 1.21 16.34 6.33
N GLU A 61 1.34 16.45 7.64
CA GLU A 61 1.83 15.34 8.47
C GLU A 61 0.76 14.26 8.62
N SER A 62 -0.50 14.68 8.78
CA SER A 62 -1.64 13.75 8.71
C SER A 62 -1.73 13.06 7.36
N ALA A 63 -1.52 13.76 6.24
CA ALA A 63 -1.53 13.18 4.91
C ALA A 63 -0.41 12.17 4.68
N LYS A 64 0.82 12.49 5.09
CA LYS A 64 1.97 11.56 5.03
C LYS A 64 1.75 10.31 5.89
N THR A 65 1.26 10.49 7.11
CA THR A 65 0.97 9.39 8.03
C THR A 65 -0.12 8.50 7.46
N THR A 66 -1.21 9.09 6.97
CA THR A 66 -2.33 8.38 6.35
C THR A 66 -1.88 7.60 5.11
N CYS A 67 -1.07 8.23 4.24
CA CYS A 67 -0.46 7.58 3.08
C CYS A 67 0.37 6.35 3.49
N SER A 68 1.22 6.50 4.50
CA SER A 68 2.09 5.43 5.00
C SER A 68 1.29 4.27 5.59
N VAL A 69 0.24 4.55 6.36
CA VAL A 69 -0.63 3.52 6.94
C VAL A 69 -1.41 2.79 5.85
N LEU A 70 -1.96 3.51 4.87
CA LEU A 70 -2.66 2.91 3.74
C LEU A 70 -1.73 1.98 2.94
N TRP A 71 -0.51 2.45 2.62
CA TRP A 71 0.49 1.65 1.91
C TRP A 71 0.86 0.40 2.70
N ALA A 72 1.26 0.54 3.97
CA ALA A 72 1.67 -0.58 4.81
C ALA A 72 0.54 -1.62 5.00
N GLY A 73 -0.69 -1.15 5.22
CA GLY A 73 -1.85 -2.03 5.37
C GLY A 73 -2.20 -2.78 4.09
N LEU A 74 -2.25 -2.10 2.95
CA LEU A 74 -2.51 -2.75 1.66
C LEU A 74 -1.40 -3.71 1.27
N HIS A 75 -0.14 -3.32 1.50
CA HIS A 75 1.02 -4.17 1.30
C HIS A 75 0.92 -5.45 2.14
N GLY A 76 0.63 -5.34 3.44
CA GLY A 76 0.43 -6.48 4.32
C GLY A 76 -0.71 -7.39 3.89
N ILE A 77 -1.85 -6.82 3.47
CA ILE A 77 -2.98 -7.58 2.93
C ILE A 77 -2.55 -8.38 1.69
N CYS A 78 -1.86 -7.76 0.74
CA CYS A 78 -1.38 -8.44 -0.47
C CYS A 78 -0.36 -9.54 -0.12
N LEU A 79 0.63 -9.24 0.71
CA LEU A 79 1.66 -10.20 1.12
C LEU A 79 1.05 -11.45 1.79
N LEU A 80 0.08 -11.26 2.68
CA LEU A 80 -0.56 -12.36 3.41
C LEU A 80 -1.54 -13.17 2.56
N THR A 81 -2.28 -12.50 1.67
CA THR A 81 -3.26 -13.17 0.79
C THR A 81 -2.58 -13.89 -0.38
N MET A 82 -1.68 -13.22 -1.09
CA MET A 82 -0.97 -13.79 -2.26
C MET A 82 0.11 -14.77 -1.85
N GLY A 83 0.72 -14.59 -0.68
CA GLY A 83 1.65 -15.57 -0.12
C GLY A 83 0.98 -16.86 0.38
N GLY A 84 -0.33 -17.04 0.16
CA GLY A 84 -1.10 -18.23 0.56
C GLY A 84 -1.36 -18.37 2.06
N LYS A 85 -0.83 -17.45 2.88
CA LYS A 85 -0.91 -17.52 4.35
C LYS A 85 -2.32 -17.29 4.88
N MET A 86 -3.19 -16.61 4.13
CA MET A 86 -4.57 -16.32 4.54
C MET A 86 -5.59 -17.38 4.10
N GLY A 87 -5.23 -18.33 3.24
CA GLY A 87 -6.18 -19.33 2.72
C GLY A 87 -6.82 -20.22 3.80
N PHE A 88 -6.21 -20.29 4.98
CA PHE A 88 -6.75 -21.01 6.14
C PHE A 88 -7.52 -20.13 7.14
N PHE A 89 -7.30 -18.81 7.13
CA PHE A 89 -7.77 -17.90 8.19
C PHE A 89 -8.86 -16.93 7.73
N SER A 90 -9.08 -16.78 6.42
CA SER A 90 -10.04 -15.82 5.88
C SER A 90 -10.77 -16.37 4.67
N LEU A 91 -12.10 -16.21 4.67
CA LEU A 91 -12.96 -16.48 3.50
C LEU A 91 -13.05 -15.27 2.54
N LYS A 92 -12.33 -14.18 2.84
CA LYS A 92 -12.35 -12.93 2.08
C LYS A 92 -11.16 -12.81 1.14
N THR A 93 -11.42 -12.30 -0.05
CA THR A 93 -10.42 -11.97 -1.07
C THR A 93 -9.57 -10.76 -0.66
N ALA A 94 -8.41 -10.58 -1.30
CA ALA A 94 -7.56 -9.42 -1.10
C ALA A 94 -8.30 -8.10 -1.35
N ASN A 95 -9.13 -8.05 -2.41
CA ASN A 95 -9.95 -6.87 -2.72
C ASN A 95 -10.99 -6.58 -1.64
N GLU A 96 -11.67 -7.59 -1.09
CA GLU A 96 -12.63 -7.39 0.00
C GLU A 96 -11.94 -6.84 1.26
N LEU A 97 -10.79 -7.42 1.63
CA LEU A 97 -10.01 -6.98 2.80
C LEU A 97 -9.44 -5.57 2.59
N GLY A 98 -8.85 -5.30 1.42
CA GLY A 98 -8.29 -4.00 1.07
C GLY A 98 -9.34 -2.89 1.05
N ASN A 99 -10.49 -3.14 0.42
CA ASN A 99 -11.58 -2.16 0.38
C ASN A 99 -12.16 -1.91 1.78
N SER A 100 -12.33 -2.96 2.60
CA SER A 100 -12.78 -2.81 3.99
C SER A 100 -11.80 -1.97 4.82
N PHE A 101 -10.51 -2.28 4.74
CA PHE A 101 -9.44 -1.55 5.42
C PHE A 101 -9.40 -0.08 5.02
N VAL A 102 -9.34 0.22 3.72
CA VAL A 102 -9.32 1.61 3.21
C VAL A 102 -10.58 2.36 3.63
N THR A 103 -11.75 1.74 3.54
CA THR A 103 -13.01 2.36 3.97
C THR A 103 -12.98 2.72 5.45
N GLY A 104 -12.65 1.74 6.31
CA GLY A 104 -12.67 1.92 7.76
C GLY A 104 -11.64 2.95 8.22
N TYR A 105 -10.40 2.84 7.71
CA TYR A 105 -9.32 3.75 8.08
C TYR A 105 -9.61 5.18 7.63
N LEU A 106 -10.02 5.39 6.38
CA LEU A 106 -10.34 6.73 5.88
C LEU A 106 -11.52 7.36 6.62
N LYS A 107 -12.58 6.60 6.93
CA LYS A 107 -13.72 7.11 7.72
C LYS A 107 -13.30 7.53 9.14
N GLY A 108 -12.33 6.85 9.73
CA GLY A 108 -11.82 7.21 11.06
C GLY A 108 -10.84 8.39 11.04
N THR A 109 -10.22 8.67 9.88
CA THR A 109 -9.13 9.64 9.76
C THR A 109 -9.58 10.96 9.12
N ILE A 110 -10.56 10.92 8.22
CA ILE A 110 -11.16 12.09 7.58
C ILE A 110 -12.46 12.38 8.32
N ALA A 111 -12.44 13.42 9.17
CA ALA A 111 -13.62 13.94 9.84
C ALA A 111 -14.49 14.75 8.87
#